data_AF-A0A7V8XQ99-F1
#
_entry.id   AF-A0A7V8XQ99-F1
#
_cell.length_a   1.000
_cell.length_b   1.000
_cell.length_c   1.000
_cell.angle_alpha   90.00
_cell.angle_beta   90.00
_cell.angle_gamma   90.00
#
_symmetry.space_group_name_H-M   'P 1'
#
loop_
_entity.id
_entity.type
_entity.pdbx_description
1 polymer ?
#
loop_
_entity_poly.entity_id
_entity_poly.type
_entity_poly.pdbx_seq_one_letter_code
_entity_poly.pdbx_strand_id
1 'polypeptide(L)' 'MARTGRNETCPCGSGKKFKHCCASKKNTWSSRIILLIIAGTVLLAVLAAVSYSRQGAGSGRVWSVEHGHYHDASGREAPR' A
#
# COMPACT_ATOMS: atom_id res chain seq x y z
N MET A 1 43.43 16.72 -7.60
CA MET A 1 42.40 17.31 -6.72
C MET A 1 41.72 16.18 -5.97
N ALA A 2 41.89 16.10 -4.65
CA ALA A 2 41.20 15.10 -3.83
C ALA A 2 39.69 15.36 -3.88
N ARG A 3 38.88 14.32 -4.09
CA ARG A 3 37.42 14.45 -3.99
C ARG A 3 37.06 14.59 -2.51
N THR A 4 36.47 15.72 -2.13
CA THR A 4 35.93 15.92 -0.78
C THR A 4 34.97 14.80 -0.42
N GLY A 5 35.17 14.17 0.73
CA GLY A 5 34.33 13.07 1.21
C GLY A 5 32.89 13.54 1.46
N ARG A 6 31.90 12.69 1.16
CA ARG A 6 30.47 13.01 1.29
C ARG A 6 30.08 13.51 2.69
N ASN A 7 30.76 13.03 3.74
CA ASN A 7 30.50 13.39 5.13
C ASN A 7 31.47 14.44 5.69
N GLU A 8 32.47 14.89 4.94
CA GLU A 8 33.46 15.88 5.38
C GLU A 8 32.87 17.29 5.39
N THR A 9 33.53 18.21 6.12
CA THR A 9 33.16 19.63 6.13
C THR A 9 33.28 20.22 4.73
N CYS A 10 32.24 20.94 4.32
CA CYS A 10 32.16 21.47 2.97
C CYS A 10 33.17 22.62 2.77
N PRO A 11 34.00 22.59 1.71
CA PRO A 11 35.05 23.59 1.46
C PRO A 11 34.53 24.98 1.09
N CYS A 12 33.21 25.15 0.91
CA CYS A 12 32.57 26.44 0.64
C CYS A 12 32.44 27.34 1.89
N GLY A 13 32.94 26.92 3.05
CA GLY A 13 32.90 27.71 4.29
C GLY A 13 31.57 27.66 5.05
N SER A 14 30.61 26.83 4.62
CA SER A 14 29.29 26.76 5.28
C SER A 14 29.28 26.05 6.65
N GLY A 15 30.36 25.37 7.02
CA GLY A 15 30.43 24.53 8.23
C GLY A 15 29.58 23.25 8.20
N LYS A 16 28.80 23.01 7.13
CA LYS A 16 27.95 21.82 6.96
C LYS A 16 28.71 20.67 6.31
N LYS A 17 28.25 19.43 6.50
CA LYS A 17 28.76 18.26 5.74
C LYS A 17 28.53 18.45 4.24
N PHE A 18 29.48 18.05 3.40
CA PHE A 18 29.45 18.23 1.95
C PHE A 18 28.13 17.76 1.32
N LYS A 19 27.60 16.59 1.74
CA LYS A 19 26.29 16.06 1.30
C LYS A 19 25.07 16.93 1.58
N HIS A 20 25.14 17.81 2.58
CA HIS A 20 24.04 18.69 2.99
C HIS A 20 24.27 20.13 2.54
N CYS A 21 25.34 20.39 1.79
CA CYS A 21 25.68 21.70 1.24
C CYS A 21 25.84 21.59 -0.28
N CYS A 22 27.06 21.68 -0.81
CA CYS A 22 27.33 21.70 -2.25
C CYS A 22 26.99 20.39 -2.97
N ALA A 23 26.99 19.25 -2.29
CA ALA A 23 26.59 17.95 -2.85
C ALA A 23 25.14 17.56 -2.52
N SER A 24 24.33 18.52 -2.06
CA SER A 24 22.91 18.30 -1.82
C SER A 24 22.20 18.07 -3.15
N LYS A 25 22.14 16.81 -3.60
CA LYS A 25 21.03 16.38 -4.44
C LYS A 25 19.80 16.57 -3.58
N LYS A 26 19.04 17.64 -3.85
CA LYS A 26 17.68 17.80 -3.38
C LYS A 26 17.01 16.48 -3.73
N ASN A 27 16.78 15.61 -2.75
CA ASN A 27 15.88 14.49 -2.96
C ASN A 27 14.50 15.11 -2.97
N THR A 28 14.22 15.85 -4.04
CA THR A 28 12.94 16.43 -4.41
C THR A 28 11.99 15.32 -4.86
N TRP A 29 12.09 14.14 -4.23
CA TRP A 29 10.91 13.33 -4.03
C TRP A 29 10.03 14.14 -3.08
N SER A 30 9.27 15.07 -3.65
CA SER A 30 8.37 15.98 -2.95
C SER A 30 7.62 15.17 -1.90
N SER A 31 7.65 15.61 -0.64
CA SER A 31 6.86 14.99 0.42
C SER A 31 5.41 14.78 0.01
N ARG A 32 4.90 15.65 -0.88
CA ARG A 32 3.59 15.52 -1.56
C ARG A 32 3.43 14.21 -2.34
N ILE A 33 4.42 13.78 -3.13
CA ILE A 33 4.34 12.52 -3.88
C ILE A 33 4.34 11.32 -2.93
N ILE A 34 5.14 11.38 -1.85
CA ILE A 34 5.13 10.33 -0.81
C ILE A 34 3.76 10.25 -0.14
N LEU A 35 3.15 11.40 0.17
CA LEU A 35 1.78 11.46 0.72
C LEU A 35 0.75 10.90 -0.26
N LEU A 36 0.87 11.17 -1.56
CA LEU A 36 -0.02 10.60 -2.58
C LEU A 36 0.13 9.07 -2.70
N ILE A 37 1.35 8.55 -2.60
CA ILE A 37 1.61 7.10 -2.60
C ILE A 37 0.98 6.46 -1.36
N ILE A 38 1.19 7.03 -0.17
CA ILE A 38 0.60 6.52 1.08
C ILE A 38 -0.92 6.58 1.02
N ALA A 39 -1.50 7.69 0.57
CA ALA A 39 -2.95 7.82 0.40
C ALA A 39 -3.49 6.79 -0.61
N GLY A 40 -2.78 6.56 -1.71
CA GLY A 40 -3.12 5.57 -2.72
C GLY A 40 -3.08 4.13 -2.20
N THR A 41 -2.04 3.76 -1.43
CA THR A 41 -1.94 2.41 -0.84
C THR A 41 -3.00 2.17 0.21
N VAL A 42 -3.30 3.16 1.06
CA VAL A 42 -4.39 3.08 2.04
C VAL A 42 -5.74 2.96 1.34
N LEU A 43 -6.00 3.75 0.30
CA LEU A 43 -7.23 3.67 -0.49
C LEU A 43 -7.40 2.28 -1.13
N LEU A 44 -6.34 1.74 -1.74
CA LEU A 44 -6.36 0.40 -2.33
C LEU A 44 -6.66 -0.68 -1.28
N ALA A 45 -6.03 -0.60 -0.11
CA ALA A 45 -6.24 -1.54 0.99
C ALA A 45 -7.69 -1.49 1.51
N VAL A 46 -8.27 -0.28 1.65
CA VAL A 46 -9.67 -0.11 2.05
C VAL A 46 -10.62 -0.66 0.98
N LEU A 47 -10.37 -0.39 -0.31
CA LEU A 47 -11.15 -0.95 -1.40
C LEU A 47 -11.10 -2.47 -1.44
N ALA A 48 -9.90 -3.05 -1.26
CA ALA A 48 -9.73 -4.49 -1.14
C ALA A 48 -10.51 -5.04 0.06
N ALA A 49 -10.38 -4.43 1.24
CA ALA A 49 -11.11 -4.85 2.44
C ALA A 49 -12.63 -4.79 2.25
N VAL A 50 -13.17 -3.71 1.67
CA VAL A 50 -14.61 -3.61 1.34
C VAL A 50 -15.02 -4.70 0.34
N SER A 51 -14.18 -4.97 -0.66
CA SER A 51 -14.43 -6.02 -1.66
C SER A 51 -14.41 -7.41 -1.02
N TYR A 52 -13.47 -7.69 -0.11
CA TYR A 52 -13.40 -8.92 0.67
C TYR A 52 -14.59 -9.05 1.62
N SER A 53 -15.00 -7.98 2.29
CA SER A 53 -16.19 -7.99 3.15
C SER A 53 -17.47 -8.26 2.36
N ARG A 54 -17.56 -7.81 1.09
CA ARG A 54 -18.64 -8.20 0.18
C ARG A 54 -18.57 -9.67 -0.23
N GLN A 55 -17.38 -10.24 -0.38
CA GLN A 55 -17.15 -11.67 -0.67
C GLN A 55 -17.32 -12.56 0.56
N GLY A 56 -17.22 -12.00 1.77
CA GLY A 56 -17.48 -12.66 3.05
C GLY A 56 -18.92 -13.18 3.21
N ALA A 57 -19.81 -12.93 2.26
CA ALA A 57 -21.01 -13.73 2.03
C ALA A 57 -20.64 -15.06 1.33
N GLY A 58 -19.72 -15.80 1.95
CA GLY A 58 -19.29 -17.14 1.57
C GLY A 58 -20.45 -18.13 1.66
N SER A 59 -21.21 -18.13 0.57
CA SER A 59 -22.18 -19.10 0.10
C SER A 59 -23.59 -19.09 0.63
N GLY A 60 -23.93 -18.54 1.81
CA GLY A 60 -25.32 -18.57 2.30
C GLY A 60 -26.00 -19.95 2.15
N ARG A 61 -25.17 -21.01 2.12
CA ARG A 61 -25.56 -22.33 1.68
C ARG A 61 -26.01 -23.07 2.90
N VAL A 62 -27.29 -23.38 2.97
CA VAL A 62 -27.88 -24.12 4.08
C VAL A 62 -28.06 -25.57 3.63
N TRP A 63 -27.62 -26.50 4.47
CA TRP A 63 -27.81 -27.93 4.22
C TRP A 63 -29.26 -28.32 4.54
N SER A 64 -29.97 -28.94 3.58
CA SER A 64 -31.31 -29.47 3.85
C SER A 64 -31.24 -30.97 4.15
N VAL A 65 -31.59 -31.35 5.38
CA VAL A 65 -31.53 -32.75 5.87
C VAL A 65 -32.48 -33.67 5.07
N GLU A 66 -33.58 -33.11 4.58
CA GLU A 66 -34.60 -33.77 3.76
C GLU A 66 -34.13 -34.12 2.34
N HIS A 67 -33.26 -33.31 1.73
CA HIS A 67 -32.93 -33.43 0.30
C HIS A 67 -31.44 -33.67 0.01
N GLY A 68 -30.58 -33.77 1.02
CA GLY A 68 -29.19 -34.21 0.86
C GLY A 68 -28.32 -33.30 -0.02
N HIS A 69 -28.72 -32.03 -0.19
CA HIS A 69 -27.97 -31.04 -0.96
C HIS A 69 -28.01 -29.66 -0.31
N TYR A 70 -27.15 -28.76 -0.80
CA TYR A 70 -27.08 -27.38 -0.38
C TYR A 70 -27.98 -26.50 -1.25
N HIS A 71 -28.75 -25.63 -0.61
CA HIS A 71 -29.47 -24.54 -1.29
C HIS A 71 -28.79 -23.21 -1.00
N ASP A 72 -28.88 -22.27 -1.93
CA ASP A 72 -28.52 -20.88 -1.67
C ASP A 72 -29.65 -20.10 -0.95
N ALA A 73 -29.36 -18.86 -0.56
CA ALA A 73 -30.32 -17.99 0.13
C ALA A 73 -31.60 -17.64 -0.68
N SER A 74 -31.67 -18.01 -1.96
CA SER A 74 -32.84 -17.84 -2.83
C SER A 74 -33.68 -19.11 -2.99
N GLY A 75 -33.32 -20.20 -2.31
CA GLY A 75 -34.01 -21.49 -2.37
C GLY A 75 -33.73 -22.29 -3.64
N ARG A 76 -32.75 -21.88 -4.45
CA ARG A 76 -32.33 -22.63 -5.64
C ARG A 76 -31.25 -23.64 -5.26
N GLU A 77 -31.28 -24.80 -5.92
CA GLU A 77 -30.25 -25.83 -5.75
C GLU A 77 -28.89 -25.28 -6.20
N ALA A 78 -27.86 -25.47 -5.38
CA ALA A 78 -26.51 -25.01 -5.75
C ALA A 78 -25.95 -25.85 -6.92
N PRO A 79 -25.30 -25.23 -7.92
CA PRO A 79 -24.70 -25.97 -9.03
C PRO A 79 -23.61 -26.93 -8.51
N ARG A 80 -23.60 -28.16 -9.03
CA ARG A 80 -22.60 -29.20 -8.73
C ARG A 80 -21.22 -28.89 -9.28
#